data_AF-A0A3E1ED81-F1
#
_entry.id   AF-A0A3E1ED81-F1
#
_cell.length_a   1.000
_cell.length_b   1.000
_cell.length_c   1.000
_cell.angle_alpha   90.00
_cell.angle_beta   90.00
_cell.angle_gamma   90.00
#
_symmetry.space_group_name_H-M   'P 1'
#
loop_
_entity.id
_entity.type
_entity.pdbx_description
1 polymer ?
#
loop_
_entity_poly.entity_id
_entity_poly.type
_entity_poly.pdbx_seq_one_letter_code
_entity_poly.pdbx_strand_id
1 'polypeptide(L)'
;MILSVGGGNLEKNVSPNLVAAMQLAKQVGARIIGIVGKDGGYTAKVADACVIVPTVNPNNITPHSEAFQAVIWHLFVSHPDLKVNQTKWETVAQVKS
;
A
#
# COMPACT_ATOMS: atom_id res chain seq x y z
N MET A 1 -4.17 1.67 -6.11
CA MET A 1 -3.15 1.40 -5.07
C MET A 1 -3.02 -0.10 -4.90
N ILE A 2 -1.80 -0.62 -4.76
CA ILE A 2 -1.53 -2.04 -4.52
C ILE A 2 -1.13 -2.24 -3.06
N LEU A 3 -1.88 -3.05 -2.31
CA LEU A 3 -1.50 -3.52 -0.98
C LEU A 3 -1.23 -5.03 -1.10
N SER A 4 0.02 -5.44 -0.89
CA SER A 4 0.41 -6.84 -1.08
C SER A 4 1.69 -7.15 -0.34
N VAL A 5 1.75 -8.28 0.38
CA VAL A 5 2.99 -8.70 1.05
C VAL A 5 4.14 -8.91 0.05
N GLY A 6 3.87 -9.51 -1.10
CA GLY A 6 4.91 -9.89 -2.07
C GLY A 6 4.89 -9.14 -3.40
N GLY A 7 3.96 -8.21 -3.62
CA GLY A 7 3.90 -7.39 -4.84
C GLY A 7 3.61 -8.14 -6.15
N GLY A 8 3.26 -9.42 -6.10
CA GLY A 8 2.96 -10.27 -7.26
C GLY A 8 4.19 -10.83 -7.98
N ASN A 9 4.09 -12.07 -8.48
CA ASN A 9 5.15 -12.77 -9.20
C ASN A 9 4.53 -13.82 -10.14
N LEU A 10 4.68 -13.64 -11.46
CA LEU A 10 4.15 -14.58 -12.45
C LEU A 10 4.92 -15.91 -12.48
N GLU A 11 6.25 -15.89 -12.37
CA GLU A 11 7.09 -17.10 -12.38
C GLU A 11 6.72 -18.05 -11.24
N LYS A 12 6.40 -17.49 -10.07
CA LYS A 12 6.01 -18.25 -8.88
C LYS A 12 4.49 -18.42 -8.75
N ASN A 13 3.71 -17.92 -9.71
CA ASN A 13 2.25 -17.90 -9.69
C ASN A 13 1.65 -17.32 -8.38
N VAL A 14 2.24 -16.25 -7.86
CA VAL A 14 1.77 -15.57 -6.64
C VAL A 14 1.09 -14.27 -7.02
N SER A 15 -0.18 -14.13 -6.67
CA SER A 15 -1.02 -12.96 -6.99
C SER A 15 -0.95 -12.53 -8.47
N PRO A 16 -1.16 -13.45 -9.44
CA PRO A 16 -1.11 -13.11 -10.87
C PRO A 16 -2.17 -12.07 -11.27
N ASN A 17 -3.27 -12.00 -10.53
CA ASN A 17 -4.31 -10.97 -10.68
C ASN A 17 -3.78 -9.55 -10.42
N LEU A 18 -2.89 -9.36 -9.44
CA LEU A 18 -2.27 -8.05 -9.19
C LEU A 18 -1.36 -7.64 -10.35
N VAL A 19 -0.62 -8.60 -10.91
CA VAL A 19 0.21 -8.36 -12.10
C VAL A 19 -0.66 -7.95 -13.29
N ALA A 20 -1.75 -8.68 -13.56
CA ALA A 20 -2.69 -8.35 -14.64
C ALA A 20 -3.33 -6.97 -14.43
N ALA A 21 -3.72 -6.62 -13.21
CA ALA A 21 -4.27 -5.30 -12.88
C ALA A 21 -3.26 -4.17 -13.14
N MET A 22 -1.99 -4.37 -12.79
CA MET A 22 -0.93 -3.39 -13.04
C MET A 22 -0.58 -3.28 -14.53
N GLN A 23 -0.62 -4.37 -15.28
CA GLN A 23 -0.46 -4.35 -16.74
C GLN A 23 -1.59 -3.55 -17.41
N LEU A 24 -2.83 -3.80 -17.01
CA LEU A 24 -3.97 -3.02 -17.48
C LEU A 24 -3.82 -1.54 -17.11
N ALA A 25 -3.43 -1.23 -15.86
CA ALA A 25 -3.20 0.15 -15.42
C ALA A 25 -2.15 0.86 -16.29
N LYS A 26 -1.05 0.19 -16.65
CA LYS A 26 -0.07 0.74 -17.60
C LYS A 26 -0.66 0.94 -18.99
N GLN A 27 -1.43 -0.03 -19.51
CA GLN A 27 -2.07 0.06 -20.81
C GLN A 27 -3.01 1.27 -20.93
N VAL A 28 -3.77 1.57 -19.87
CA VAL A 28 -4.71 2.70 -19.86
C VAL A 28 -4.09 4.02 -19.39
N GLY A 29 -2.78 4.05 -19.11
CA GLY A 29 -2.07 5.25 -18.64
C GLY A 29 -2.38 5.66 -17.19
N ALA A 30 -2.93 4.76 -16.37
CA ALA A 30 -3.19 5.03 -14.96
C ALA A 30 -1.90 4.99 -14.12
N ARG A 31 -1.84 5.86 -13.11
CA ARG A 31 -0.73 5.84 -12.13
C ARG A 31 -0.89 4.68 -11.16
N ILE A 32 0.22 4.00 -10.90
CA ILE A 32 0.31 2.86 -10.00
C ILE A 32 1.11 3.27 -8.78
N ILE A 33 0.51 3.14 -7.60
CA ILE A 33 1.19 3.29 -6.32
C ILE A 33 1.05 2.01 -5.51
N GLY A 34 2.06 1.65 -4.73
CA GLY A 34 2.08 0.40 -3.96
C GLY A 34 2.67 0.55 -2.55
N ILE A 35 2.12 -0.22 -1.61
CA ILE A 35 2.72 -0.46 -0.29
C ILE A 35 2.86 -1.98 -0.16
N VAL A 36 4.09 -2.46 -0.22
CA VAL A 36 4.40 -3.89 -0.33
C VAL A 36 5.46 -4.32 0.68
N GLY A 37 5.63 -5.63 0.89
CA GLY A 37 6.70 -6.17 1.73
C GLY A 37 7.74 -6.96 0.92
N LYS A 38 8.54 -7.76 1.63
CA LYS A 38 9.52 -8.69 1.06
C LYS A 38 10.49 -8.00 0.07
N ASP A 39 10.53 -8.46 -1.18
CA ASP A 39 11.34 -7.94 -2.27
C ASP A 39 10.55 -6.96 -3.16
N GLY A 40 9.30 -6.68 -2.80
CA GLY A 40 8.39 -5.79 -3.53
C GLY A 40 7.81 -6.35 -4.83
N GLY A 41 8.22 -7.55 -5.26
CA GLY A 41 7.68 -8.26 -6.42
C GLY A 41 7.60 -7.45 -7.71
N TYR A 42 6.56 -7.72 -8.50
CA TYR A 42 6.28 -7.00 -9.73
C TYR A 42 5.88 -5.54 -9.46
N THR A 43 5.16 -5.27 -8.37
CA THR A 43 4.77 -3.91 -7.98
C THR A 43 5.97 -2.95 -7.92
N ALA A 44 7.07 -3.34 -7.26
CA ALA A 44 8.25 -2.50 -7.15
C ALA A 44 8.94 -2.20 -8.49
N LYS A 45 8.71 -3.03 -9.52
CA LYS A 45 9.28 -2.85 -10.86
C LYS A 45 8.50 -1.84 -11.70
N VAL A 46 7.18 -1.76 -11.51
CA VAL A 46 6.30 -1.02 -12.43
C VAL A 46 5.57 0.15 -11.79
N ALA A 47 5.47 0.20 -10.46
CA ALA A 47 4.79 1.29 -9.77
C ALA A 47 5.51 2.63 -10.02
N ASP A 48 4.72 3.70 -10.17
CA ASP A 48 5.22 5.08 -10.24
C ASP A 48 5.78 5.55 -8.88
N ALA A 49 5.22 5.04 -7.78
CA ALA A 49 5.77 5.18 -6.44
C ALA A 49 5.49 3.90 -5.62
N CYS A 50 6.49 3.42 -4.89
CA CYS A 50 6.37 2.18 -4.13
C CYS A 50 7.06 2.30 -2.76
N VAL A 51 6.32 2.01 -1.69
CA VAL A 51 6.89 1.82 -0.36
C VAL A 51 7.10 0.32 -0.13
N ILE A 52 8.33 -0.07 0.19
CA ILE A 52 8.67 -1.45 0.54
C ILE A 52 8.90 -1.52 2.05
N VAL A 53 8.00 -2.19 2.77
CA VAL A 53 8.10 -2.46 4.20
C VAL A 53 9.30 -3.39 4.43
N PRO A 54 10.30 -2.99 5.23
CA PRO A 54 11.49 -3.78 5.44
C PRO A 54 11.15 -5.06 6.20
N THR A 55 11.80 -6.16 5.82
CA THR A 55 11.72 -7.40 6.58
C THR A 55 12.61 -7.32 7.81
N VAL A 56 11.99 -7.06 8.96
CA VAL A 56 12.69 -7.00 10.26
C VAL A 56 12.69 -8.34 11.01
N ASN A 57 11.70 -9.19 10.75
CA ASN A 57 11.57 -10.52 11.33
C ASN A 57 11.04 -11.49 10.26
N PRO A 58 11.87 -12.44 9.77
CA PRO A 58 11.46 -13.40 8.74
C PRO A 58 10.24 -14.26 9.12
N ASN A 59 10.01 -14.50 10.42
CA ASN A 59 8.88 -15.30 10.90
C ASN A 59 7.55 -14.52 10.87
N ASN A 60 7.59 -13.19 10.68
CA ASN A 60 6.45 -12.30 10.81
C ASN A 60 6.30 -11.35 9.60
N ILE A 61 6.82 -11.75 8.42
CA ILE A 61 6.79 -10.90 7.21
C ILE A 61 5.37 -10.44 6.88
N THR A 62 4.41 -11.38 6.80
CA THR A 62 3.01 -11.09 6.47
C THR A 62 2.37 -10.12 7.46
N PRO A 63 2.27 -10.43 8.77
CA PRO A 63 1.58 -9.54 9.70
C PRO A 63 2.25 -8.17 9.82
N HIS A 64 3.58 -8.08 9.73
CA HIS A 64 4.26 -6.77 9.75
C HIS A 64 3.99 -5.98 8.47
N SER A 65 4.06 -6.61 7.30
CA SER A 65 3.78 -5.93 6.02
C SER A 65 2.36 -5.38 6.00
N GLU A 66 1.38 -6.18 6.42
CA GLU A 66 -0.04 -5.81 6.45
C GLU A 66 -0.32 -4.71 7.51
N ALA A 67 0.29 -4.81 8.70
CA ALA A 67 0.16 -3.77 9.72
C ALA A 67 0.68 -2.41 9.23
N PHE A 68 1.86 -2.38 8.60
CA PHE A 68 2.42 -1.14 8.05
C PHE A 68 1.66 -0.64 6.82
N GLN A 69 1.09 -1.52 5.99
CA GLN A 69 0.18 -1.12 4.92
C GLN A 69 -1.00 -0.31 5.47
N ALA A 70 -1.62 -0.77 6.56
CA ALA A 70 -2.70 -0.04 7.22
C ALA A 70 -2.22 1.31 7.76
N VAL A 71 -1.10 1.35 8.48
CA VAL A 71 -0.54 2.60 9.02
C VAL A 71 -0.28 3.62 7.90
N ILE A 72 0.44 3.22 6.84
CA ILE A 72 0.82 4.12 5.75
C ILE A 72 -0.42 4.58 4.97
N TRP A 73 -1.38 3.69 4.70
CA TRP A 73 -2.65 4.07 4.08
C TRP A 73 -3.41 5.09 4.94
N HIS A 74 -3.48 4.87 6.26
CA HIS A 74 -4.11 5.81 7.19
C HIS A 74 -3.41 7.17 7.22
N LEU A 75 -2.07 7.20 7.17
CA LEU A 75 -1.31 8.44 7.05
C LEU A 75 -1.61 9.16 5.73
N PHE A 76 -1.74 8.42 4.63
CA PHE A 76 -2.07 8.98 3.32
C PHE A 76 -3.41 9.72 3.34
N VAL A 77 -4.48 9.08 3.85
CA VAL A 77 -5.81 9.71 3.94
C VAL A 77 -5.93 10.75 5.06
N SER A 78 -4.95 10.82 5.96
CA SER A 78 -4.88 11.82 7.04
C SER A 78 -3.94 12.98 6.72
N HIS A 79 -3.22 12.93 5.60
CA HIS A 79 -2.25 13.95 5.21
C HIS A 79 -2.95 15.32 5.07
N PRO A 80 -2.39 16.43 5.60
CA PRO A 80 -3.05 17.74 5.57
C PRO A 80 -3.40 18.19 4.15
N ASP A 81 -2.55 17.90 3.17
CA ASP A 81 -2.81 18.26 1.76
C ASP A 81 -3.94 17.45 1.09
N LEU A 82 -4.30 16.28 1.64
CA LEU A 82 -5.35 15.40 1.07
C LEU A 82 -6.64 15.41 1.90
N LYS A 83 -6.54 15.67 3.20
CA LYS A 83 -7.66 15.59 4.15
C LYS A 83 -8.62 16.77 3.96
N VAL A 84 -9.70 16.54 3.19
CA VAL A 84 -10.74 17.56 2.92
C VAL A 84 -11.58 17.91 4.15
N ASN A 85 -11.84 16.93 5.02
CA ASN A 85 -12.68 17.08 6.21
C ASN A 85 -12.02 16.46 7.44
N GLN A 86 -12.32 17.00 8.62
CA GLN A 86 -11.98 16.31 9.86
C GLN A 86 -12.74 14.99 9.97
N THR A 87 -12.03 13.98 10.47
CA THR A 87 -12.59 12.68 10.81
C THR A 87 -13.36 12.78 12.13
N LYS A 88 -14.41 11.97 12.28
CA LYS A 88 -15.42 12.11 13.36
C LYS A 88 -14.83 12.04 14.77
N TRP A 89 -13.77 11.26 14.98
CA TRP A 89 -13.16 11.13 16.30
C TRP A 89 -12.41 12.41 16.71
N GLU A 90 -11.82 13.10 15.74
CA GLU A 90 -11.09 14.34 15.91
C GLU A 90 -12.01 15.54 16.09
N THR A 91 -13.24 15.49 15.54
CA THR A 91 -14.26 16.53 15.79
C THR A 91 -14.85 16.41 17.20
N VAL A 92 -15.02 15.19 17.72
CA VAL A 92 -15.57 14.95 19.07
C VAL A 92 -14.55 15.31 20.16
N ALA A 93 -13.25 15.11 19.91
CA ALA A 93 -12.19 15.45 20.85
C ALA A 93 -12.00 16.97 21.08
N GLN A 94 -12.55 17.81 20.20
CA GLN A 94 -12.49 19.28 20.32
C GLN A 94 -13.53 19.84 21.32
N VAL A 95 -14.42 19.01 21.87
CA VAL A 95 -15.35 19.43 22.93
C VAL A 95 -14.68 19.25 24.30
N LYS A 96 -13.78 20.18 24.65
CA LYS A 96 -13.48 20.49 26.05
C LYS A 96 -13.47 22.00 26.21
N SER A 97 -14.31 22.43 27.16
CA SER A 97 -14.59 23.79 27.65
C SER A 97 -13.33 24.60 27.95
#